data_AF-A0A2W6CKJ3-F1
#
_entry.id   AF-A0A2W6CKJ3-F1
#
_cell.length_a   1.000
_cell.length_b   1.000
_cell.length_c   1.000
_cell.angle_alpha   90.00
_cell.angle_beta   90.00
_cell.angle_gamma   90.00
#
_symmetry.space_group_name_H-M   'P 1'
#
loop_
_entity.id
_entity.type
_entity.pdbx_description
1 polymer ?
#
loop_
_entity_poly.entity_id
_entity_poly.type
_entity_poly.pdbx_seq_one_letter_code
_entity_poly.pdbx_strand_id
1 'polypeptide(L)'
;MRPVTIFGPDFPFPFDEWLSHPAGIGTVPEVAHGEEVAIVGAGIAGVVAAYELMKLGLKPVVYEAAHFGGRLRSHEFPGADGALAELGGMRFPISSSTFFHYVHSLELATEPFPNPLTSAAPSTVIDLEGQSYYARTLSDLPPLFTEVAVAWLTALEAHAGFSAIQIAIRNRDTAVLKSLWNALVEQWDDRTFYDFVATSKAFSALSFFHREVFGIVGFGTGGWDSDFPNSMLEILRVVLTNCDTDQRLITGGSEQVPRGLWRRAESGLTHWSDGTSLASLHGGAPRSGVTRISRATNGNLAVTDVWGAERQYPAVLVTCQNWLLTTQIDCDESLFSNKMWTALDRTRYMQSSKTFVMVDRPFWKDKDPRTGRDVMSMTLTDRLTRGTYLFDNGPDRPGVICLTYSWM
;
A
#
# COMPACT_ATOMS: atom_id res chain seq x y z
N MET A 1 1.19 -26.36 0.02
CA MET A 1 1.45 -25.45 1.17
C MET A 1 0.64 -24.18 0.94
N ARG A 2 0.09 -23.55 1.99
CA ARG A 2 -0.70 -22.30 1.84
C ARG A 2 0.19 -21.13 1.33
N PRO A 3 -0.37 -20.13 0.62
CA PRO A 3 0.39 -18.94 0.22
C PRO A 3 0.80 -18.10 1.45
N VAL A 4 1.82 -17.25 1.30
CA VAL A 4 2.11 -16.20 2.30
C VAL A 4 1.02 -15.15 2.18
N THR A 5 0.55 -14.66 3.33
CA THR A 5 -0.38 -13.53 3.42
C THR A 5 0.18 -12.53 4.40
N ILE A 6 -0.33 -11.30 4.41
CA ILE A 6 -0.05 -10.30 5.45
C ILE A 6 -0.80 -10.72 6.73
N PHE A 7 -0.34 -11.81 7.34
CA PHE A 7 -0.87 -12.39 8.56
C PHE A 7 0.07 -12.05 9.72
N GLY A 8 -0.20 -10.91 10.36
CA GLY A 8 0.69 -10.33 11.36
C GLY A 8 1.96 -9.73 10.73
N PRO A 9 3.15 -9.93 11.31
CA PRO A 9 3.45 -10.79 12.47
C PRO A 9 3.09 -10.18 13.83
N ASP A 10 2.85 -8.87 13.91
CA ASP A 10 2.51 -8.18 15.17
C ASP A 10 1.16 -8.63 15.73
N PHE A 11 0.14 -8.61 14.86
CA PHE A 11 -1.22 -9.07 15.14
C PHE A 11 -1.67 -10.10 14.10
N PRO A 12 -1.37 -11.39 14.31
CA PRO A 12 -1.67 -12.46 13.35
C PRO A 12 -3.14 -12.87 13.44
N PHE A 13 -4.02 -11.95 13.05
CA PHE A 13 -5.46 -12.17 12.94
C PHE A 13 -5.83 -12.44 11.48
N PRO A 14 -6.65 -13.47 11.19
CA PRO A 14 -7.01 -13.83 9.83
C PRO A 14 -8.16 -12.96 9.31
N PHE A 15 -7.87 -11.69 8.99
CA PHE A 15 -8.88 -10.73 8.50
C PHE A 15 -9.64 -11.23 7.26
N ASP A 16 -8.99 -12.00 6.39
CA ASP A 16 -9.64 -12.61 5.22
C ASP A 16 -10.66 -13.69 5.59
N GLU A 17 -10.35 -14.58 6.52
CA GLU A 17 -11.30 -15.56 7.05
C GLU A 17 -12.46 -14.85 7.75
N TRP A 18 -12.18 -13.81 8.53
CA TRP A 18 -13.22 -13.02 9.20
C TRP A 18 -14.19 -12.36 8.20
N LEU A 19 -13.67 -11.72 7.15
CA LEU A 19 -14.50 -11.08 6.12
C LEU A 19 -15.26 -12.07 5.23
N SER A 20 -14.68 -13.24 4.98
CA SER A 20 -15.31 -14.28 4.14
C SER A 20 -16.28 -15.18 4.89
N HIS A 21 -16.32 -15.11 6.23
CA HIS A 21 -17.17 -15.96 7.03
C HIS A 21 -18.66 -15.64 6.79
N PRO A 22 -19.52 -16.63 6.51
CA PRO A 22 -20.91 -16.40 6.13
C PRO A 22 -21.78 -15.78 7.23
N ALA A 23 -21.35 -15.84 8.50
CA ALA A 23 -22.02 -15.14 9.60
C ALA A 23 -21.80 -13.61 9.59
N GLY A 24 -20.96 -13.10 8.68
CA GLY A 24 -20.56 -11.69 8.65
C GLY A 24 -19.63 -11.32 9.80
N ILE A 25 -19.41 -10.01 9.96
CA ILE A 25 -18.45 -9.45 10.92
C ILE A 25 -19.02 -9.23 12.33
N GLY A 26 -20.30 -9.51 12.53
CA GLY A 26 -21.03 -9.30 13.79
C GLY A 26 -22.40 -8.67 13.57
N THR A 27 -23.00 -8.17 14.65
CA THR A 27 -24.27 -7.44 14.65
C THR A 27 -24.23 -6.30 15.66
N VAL A 28 -25.07 -5.29 15.47
CA VAL A 28 -25.35 -4.25 16.48
C VAL A 28 -26.82 -4.37 16.94
N PRO A 29 -27.14 -3.98 18.19
CA PRO A 29 -28.51 -3.99 18.69
C PRO A 29 -29.45 -3.16 17.81
N GLU A 30 -30.70 -3.62 17.67
CA GLU A 30 -31.72 -2.96 16.83
C GLU A 30 -31.95 -1.49 17.20
N VAL A 31 -31.83 -1.15 18.48
CA VAL A 31 -31.94 0.24 18.96
C VAL A 31 -30.86 1.19 18.41
N ALA A 32 -29.73 0.65 17.96
CA ALA A 32 -28.65 1.42 17.35
C ALA A 32 -28.77 1.50 15.81
N HIS A 33 -29.73 0.79 15.21
CA HIS A 33 -29.89 0.81 13.75
C HIS A 33 -30.25 2.22 13.27
N GLY A 34 -29.58 2.66 12.20
CA GLY A 34 -29.69 4.01 11.65
C GLY A 34 -28.91 5.08 12.42
N GLU A 35 -28.30 4.74 13.56
CA GLU A 35 -27.47 5.68 14.33
C GLU A 35 -26.24 6.10 13.52
N GLU A 36 -25.93 7.40 13.57
CA GLU A 36 -24.86 7.96 12.75
C GLU A 36 -23.48 7.76 13.37
N VAL A 37 -22.49 7.40 12.54
CA VAL A 37 -21.07 7.35 12.91
C VAL A 37 -20.28 8.22 11.96
N ALA A 38 -19.57 9.23 12.46
CA ALA A 38 -18.76 10.08 11.59
C ALA A 38 -17.47 9.38 11.19
N ILE A 39 -17.09 9.53 9.93
CA ILE A 39 -15.86 8.98 9.36
C ILE A 39 -15.12 10.11 8.64
N VAL A 40 -13.95 10.48 9.14
CA VAL A 40 -13.12 11.56 8.59
C VAL A 40 -12.09 10.97 7.64
N GLY A 41 -12.31 11.21 6.35
CA GLY A 41 -11.52 10.74 5.22
C GLY A 41 -12.26 9.68 4.38
N ALA A 42 -12.35 9.91 3.07
CA ALA A 42 -12.90 8.98 2.08
C ALA A 42 -11.81 8.21 1.32
N GLY A 43 -10.67 7.94 1.99
CA GLY A 43 -9.68 6.96 1.54
C GLY A 43 -10.13 5.53 1.79
N ILE A 44 -9.32 4.54 1.36
CA ILE A 44 -9.68 3.11 1.46
C ILE A 44 -10.09 2.68 2.88
N ALA A 45 -9.40 3.14 3.93
CA ALA A 45 -9.73 2.79 5.31
C ALA A 45 -11.11 3.33 5.73
N GLY A 46 -11.40 4.60 5.42
CA GLY A 46 -12.68 5.22 5.76
C GLY A 46 -13.84 4.61 4.96
N VAL A 47 -13.64 4.34 3.68
CA VAL A 47 -14.67 3.72 2.82
C VAL A 47 -14.95 2.29 3.24
N VAL A 48 -13.93 1.48 3.54
CA VAL A 48 -14.12 0.10 4.04
C VAL A 48 -14.88 0.11 5.37
N ALA A 49 -14.47 0.96 6.33
CA ALA A 49 -15.17 1.08 7.61
C ALA A 49 -16.62 1.51 7.41
N ALA A 50 -16.87 2.52 6.56
CA ALA A 50 -18.22 2.97 6.23
C ALA A 50 -19.07 1.82 5.65
N TYR A 51 -18.51 1.10 4.68
CA TYR A 51 -19.19 0.01 4.00
C TYR A 51 -19.59 -1.12 4.96
N GLU A 52 -18.68 -1.52 5.84
CA GLU A 52 -18.96 -2.57 6.82
C GLU A 52 -19.91 -2.10 7.95
N LEU A 53 -19.81 -0.86 8.41
CA LEU A 53 -20.76 -0.29 9.38
C LEU A 53 -22.17 -0.14 8.79
N MET A 54 -22.28 0.22 7.51
CA MET A 54 -23.54 0.23 6.78
C MET A 54 -24.16 -1.17 6.75
N LYS A 55 -23.37 -2.22 6.46
CA LYS A 55 -23.86 -3.60 6.47
C LYS A 55 -24.38 -4.06 7.84
N LEU A 56 -23.81 -3.53 8.92
CA LEU A 56 -24.27 -3.76 10.29
C LEU A 56 -25.58 -3.02 10.63
N GLY A 57 -26.05 -2.11 9.77
CA GLY A 57 -27.28 -1.32 9.98
C GLY A 57 -27.05 0.07 10.57
N LEU A 58 -25.80 0.50 10.76
CA LEU A 58 -25.48 1.88 11.16
C LEU A 58 -25.48 2.82 9.95
N LYS A 59 -25.55 4.13 10.20
CA LYS A 59 -25.49 5.17 9.17
C LYS A 59 -24.12 5.87 9.17
N PRO A 60 -23.11 5.35 8.45
CA PRO A 60 -21.84 6.05 8.34
C PRO A 60 -22.05 7.41 7.68
N VAL A 61 -21.39 8.45 8.19
CA VAL A 61 -21.35 9.79 7.60
C VAL A 61 -19.91 10.13 7.28
N VAL A 62 -19.57 10.01 6.00
CA VAL A 62 -18.21 10.22 5.51
C VAL A 62 -17.97 11.69 5.20
N TYR A 63 -16.84 12.22 5.67
CA TYR A 63 -16.32 13.56 5.40
C TYR A 63 -15.05 13.45 4.55
N GLU A 64 -14.88 14.29 3.54
CA GLU A 64 -13.69 14.34 2.69
C GLU A 64 -13.29 15.79 2.41
N ALA A 65 -12.01 16.10 2.65
CA ALA A 65 -11.48 17.46 2.54
C ALA A 65 -10.88 17.77 1.16
N ALA A 66 -10.48 16.74 0.40
CA ALA A 66 -9.80 16.88 -0.86
C ALA A 66 -10.40 15.96 -1.94
N HIS A 67 -9.82 14.79 -2.16
CA HIS A 67 -10.22 13.88 -3.24
C HIS A 67 -10.64 12.54 -2.67
N PHE A 68 -11.82 12.07 -3.11
CA PHE A 68 -12.30 10.72 -2.87
C PHE A 68 -11.25 9.68 -3.27
N GLY A 69 -11.09 8.62 -2.48
CA GLY A 69 -10.08 7.57 -2.68
C GLY A 69 -8.73 7.87 -2.00
N GLY A 70 -8.46 9.14 -1.66
CA GLY A 70 -7.25 9.52 -0.93
C GLY A 70 -5.98 9.18 -1.71
N ARG A 71 -5.21 8.21 -1.19
CA ARG A 71 -3.93 7.73 -1.77
C ARG A 71 -4.08 6.54 -2.72
N LEU A 72 -5.31 6.06 -2.99
CA LEU A 72 -5.61 5.27 -4.18
C LEU A 72 -6.20 6.23 -5.21
N ARG A 73 -5.35 6.69 -6.13
CA ARG A 73 -5.66 7.80 -7.03
C ARG A 73 -5.16 7.52 -8.43
N SER A 74 -6.10 7.39 -9.35
CA SER A 74 -5.86 7.01 -10.74
C SER A 74 -6.29 8.19 -11.62
N HIS A 75 -5.31 8.83 -12.28
CA HIS A 75 -5.56 10.00 -13.11
C HIS A 75 -5.56 9.60 -14.59
N GLU A 76 -6.68 9.80 -15.27
CA GLU A 76 -6.80 9.54 -16.71
C GLU A 76 -6.14 10.65 -17.52
N PHE A 77 -5.39 10.29 -18.56
CA PHE A 77 -4.81 11.28 -19.47
C PHE A 77 -5.91 11.90 -20.35
N PRO A 78 -5.93 13.24 -20.53
CA PRO A 78 -6.95 13.89 -21.36
C PRO A 78 -7.00 13.33 -22.79
N GLY A 79 -8.19 12.89 -23.21
CA GLY A 79 -8.42 12.38 -24.56
C GLY A 79 -7.85 10.97 -24.83
N ALA A 80 -7.44 10.25 -23.78
CA ALA A 80 -6.93 8.89 -23.90
C ALA A 80 -7.96 7.89 -23.37
N ASP A 81 -8.44 6.97 -24.22
CA ASP A 81 -9.38 5.93 -23.83
C ASP A 81 -8.73 4.94 -22.85
N GLY A 82 -8.83 5.21 -21.55
CA GLY A 82 -8.42 4.31 -20.46
C GLY A 82 -6.91 4.25 -20.16
N ALA A 83 -6.09 5.16 -20.69
CA ALA A 83 -4.70 5.31 -20.26
C ALA A 83 -4.65 6.19 -19.01
N LEU A 84 -4.03 5.68 -17.94
CA LEU A 84 -4.02 6.36 -16.64
C LEU A 84 -2.66 6.32 -15.94
N ALA A 85 -2.47 7.25 -15.03
CA ALA A 85 -1.34 7.35 -14.11
C ALA A 85 -1.80 7.03 -12.68
N GLU A 86 -1.15 6.06 -12.03
CA GLU A 86 -1.37 5.76 -10.62
C GLU A 86 -0.50 6.66 -9.73
N LEU A 87 -1.12 7.72 -9.20
CA LEU A 87 -0.44 8.77 -8.44
C LEU A 87 -0.08 8.31 -7.01
N GLY A 88 -0.75 7.29 -6.50
CA GLY A 88 -0.53 6.72 -5.16
C GLY A 88 -0.15 5.25 -5.20
N GLY A 89 -0.93 4.37 -4.53
CA GLY A 89 -0.71 2.93 -4.62
C GLY A 89 -0.89 2.41 -6.06
N MET A 90 0.06 1.62 -6.58
CA MET A 90 0.03 1.14 -7.98
C MET A 90 0.36 -0.33 -8.17
N ARG A 91 0.94 -0.97 -7.14
CA ARG A 91 1.39 -2.36 -7.17
C ARG A 91 1.02 -3.01 -5.84
N PHE A 92 0.15 -4.01 -5.90
CA PHE A 92 -0.50 -4.62 -4.75
C PHE A 92 -0.06 -6.08 -4.65
N PRO A 93 0.68 -6.48 -3.60
CA PRO A 93 1.17 -7.85 -3.46
C PRO A 93 0.00 -8.79 -3.20
N ILE A 94 -0.04 -9.94 -3.87
CA ILE A 94 -1.14 -10.92 -3.70
C ILE A 94 -1.30 -11.42 -2.26
N SER A 95 -0.28 -11.23 -1.41
CA SER A 95 -0.36 -11.50 0.03
C SER A 95 -1.32 -10.56 0.78
N SER A 96 -1.74 -9.45 0.18
CA SER A 96 -2.73 -8.48 0.71
C SER A 96 -4.16 -9.04 0.64
N SER A 97 -4.41 -10.19 1.25
CA SER A 97 -5.67 -10.93 1.09
C SER A 97 -6.92 -10.13 1.46
N THR A 98 -6.85 -9.28 2.49
CA THR A 98 -7.94 -8.36 2.88
C THR A 98 -8.25 -7.31 1.81
N PHE A 99 -7.22 -6.74 1.16
CA PHE A 99 -7.43 -5.81 0.05
C PHE A 99 -8.05 -6.54 -1.15
N PHE A 100 -7.52 -7.72 -1.49
CA PHE A 100 -8.03 -8.52 -2.61
C PHE A 100 -9.44 -9.07 -2.37
N HIS A 101 -9.89 -9.24 -1.13
CA HIS A 101 -11.29 -9.53 -0.82
C HIS A 101 -12.22 -8.48 -1.46
N TYR A 102 -11.91 -7.19 -1.30
CA TYR A 102 -12.70 -6.10 -1.88
C TYR A 102 -12.50 -5.94 -3.38
N VAL A 103 -11.28 -6.17 -3.89
CA VAL A 103 -11.03 -6.19 -5.34
C VAL A 103 -11.88 -7.27 -6.03
N HIS A 104 -11.90 -8.48 -5.48
CA HIS A 104 -12.66 -9.60 -6.03
C HIS A 104 -14.16 -9.41 -5.85
N SER A 105 -14.63 -8.88 -4.72
CA SER A 105 -16.06 -8.62 -4.52
C SER A 105 -16.59 -7.61 -5.53
N LEU A 106 -15.78 -6.62 -5.92
CA LEU A 106 -16.07 -5.65 -6.96
C LEU A 106 -15.80 -6.15 -8.39
N GLU A 107 -15.39 -7.41 -8.55
CA GLU A 107 -15.10 -8.04 -9.85
C GLU A 107 -14.06 -7.26 -10.68
N LEU A 108 -13.12 -6.57 -10.01
CA LEU A 108 -12.10 -5.77 -10.67
C LEU A 108 -10.99 -6.67 -11.22
N ALA A 109 -10.66 -6.47 -12.50
CA ALA A 109 -9.58 -7.17 -13.16
C ALA A 109 -8.21 -6.70 -12.65
N THR A 110 -7.26 -7.63 -12.60
CA THR A 110 -5.88 -7.36 -12.19
C THR A 110 -4.88 -8.05 -13.09
N GLU A 111 -3.72 -7.42 -13.26
CA GLU A 111 -2.63 -7.90 -14.11
C GLU A 111 -1.31 -7.87 -13.35
N PRO A 112 -0.33 -8.74 -13.66
CA PRO A 112 1.00 -8.64 -13.07
C PRO A 112 1.59 -7.24 -13.26
N PHE A 113 2.12 -6.64 -12.20
CA PHE A 113 2.78 -5.35 -12.29
C PHE A 113 4.13 -5.51 -13.04
N PRO A 114 4.55 -4.61 -13.94
CA PRO A 114 5.79 -4.70 -14.71
C PRO A 114 7.03 -4.37 -13.84
N ASN A 115 7.24 -5.17 -12.79
CA ASN A 115 8.44 -5.11 -11.97
C ASN A 115 9.64 -5.69 -12.74
N PRO A 116 10.86 -5.15 -12.51
CA PRO A 116 12.08 -5.64 -13.14
C PRO A 116 12.29 -7.15 -12.95
N LEU A 117 12.87 -7.79 -13.96
CA LEU A 117 13.23 -9.22 -13.96
C LEU A 117 12.03 -10.17 -13.73
N THR A 118 10.81 -9.69 -13.97
CA THR A 118 9.59 -10.51 -13.98
C THR A 118 9.10 -10.69 -15.42
N SER A 119 8.23 -11.67 -15.65
CA SER A 119 7.61 -11.86 -16.98
C SER A 119 6.81 -10.66 -17.49
N ALA A 120 6.39 -9.76 -16.58
CA ALA A 120 5.64 -8.55 -16.91
C ALA A 120 6.54 -7.40 -17.38
N ALA A 121 7.85 -7.44 -17.08
CA ALA A 121 8.85 -6.53 -17.63
C ALA A 121 9.90 -7.35 -18.40
N PRO A 122 9.72 -7.55 -19.72
CA PRO A 122 10.53 -8.50 -20.51
C PRO A 122 12.03 -8.16 -20.56
N SER A 123 12.40 -6.93 -20.19
CA SER A 123 13.78 -6.54 -19.94
C SER A 123 13.90 -5.46 -18.88
N THR A 124 15.06 -5.46 -18.24
CA THR A 124 15.51 -4.46 -17.25
C THR A 124 16.85 -3.88 -17.71
N VAL A 125 17.01 -2.57 -17.53
CA VAL A 125 18.31 -1.89 -17.60
C VAL A 125 18.69 -1.40 -16.21
N ILE A 126 19.92 -1.71 -15.80
CA ILE A 126 20.54 -1.15 -14.60
C ILE A 126 21.64 -0.20 -15.05
N ASP A 127 21.53 1.09 -14.70
CA ASP A 127 22.55 2.10 -15.00
C ASP A 127 23.17 2.63 -13.70
N LEU A 128 24.44 2.28 -13.47
CA LEU A 128 25.18 2.58 -12.24
C LEU A 128 26.57 3.11 -12.58
N GLU A 129 26.95 4.26 -12.01
CA GLU A 129 28.24 4.93 -12.21
C GLU A 129 28.60 5.09 -13.70
N GLY A 130 27.58 5.33 -14.54
CA GLY A 130 27.72 5.47 -16.00
C GLY A 130 27.93 4.16 -16.77
N GLN A 131 27.79 2.99 -16.12
CA GLN A 131 27.79 1.68 -16.75
C GLN A 131 26.36 1.12 -16.86
N SER A 132 25.98 0.68 -18.06
CA SER A 132 24.63 0.16 -18.31
C SER A 132 24.63 -1.35 -18.56
N TYR A 133 23.82 -2.08 -17.80
CA TYR A 133 23.62 -3.52 -17.89
C TYR A 133 22.20 -3.81 -18.36
N TYR A 134 22.04 -4.49 -19.51
CA TYR A 134 20.74 -4.96 -20.01
C TYR A 134 20.56 -6.42 -19.64
N ALA A 135 19.39 -6.77 -19.11
CA ALA A 135 19.07 -8.11 -18.67
C ALA A 135 17.61 -8.48 -18.95
N ARG A 136 17.36 -9.75 -19.23
CA ARG A 136 16.01 -10.36 -19.24
C ARG A 136 15.80 -11.22 -18.00
N THR A 137 16.89 -11.77 -17.46
CA THR A 137 16.91 -12.52 -16.20
C THR A 137 18.10 -12.10 -15.35
N LEU A 138 18.10 -12.48 -14.07
CA LEU A 138 19.22 -12.21 -13.16
C LEU A 138 20.55 -12.78 -13.68
N SER A 139 20.54 -13.89 -14.43
CA SER A 139 21.75 -14.51 -14.97
C SER A 139 22.42 -13.71 -16.10
N ASP A 140 21.72 -12.74 -16.69
CA ASP A 140 22.29 -11.84 -17.69
C ASP A 140 23.11 -10.70 -17.06
N LEU A 141 22.95 -10.47 -15.76
CA LEU A 141 23.64 -9.43 -15.01
C LEU A 141 25.03 -9.91 -14.53
N PRO A 142 25.98 -8.98 -14.28
CA PRO A 142 27.26 -9.30 -13.64
C PRO A 142 27.09 -10.11 -12.33
N PRO A 143 28.06 -10.98 -11.98
CA PRO A 143 28.00 -11.82 -10.77
C PRO A 143 27.66 -11.06 -9.48
N LEU A 144 28.11 -9.81 -9.37
CA LEU A 144 27.82 -8.91 -8.26
C LEU A 144 26.33 -8.89 -7.86
N PHE A 145 25.39 -8.87 -8.82
CA PHE A 145 23.96 -8.81 -8.49
C PHE A 145 23.45 -10.09 -7.84
N THR A 146 24.00 -11.24 -8.24
CA THR A 146 23.72 -12.54 -7.61
C THR A 146 24.36 -12.61 -6.22
N GLU A 147 25.58 -12.09 -6.06
CA GLU A 147 26.26 -12.01 -4.77
C GLU A 147 25.47 -11.16 -3.76
N VAL A 148 24.92 -10.02 -4.20
CA VAL A 148 24.02 -9.18 -3.39
C VAL A 148 22.73 -9.92 -3.02
N ALA A 149 22.09 -10.63 -3.97
CA ALA A 149 20.88 -11.41 -3.71
C ALA A 149 21.12 -12.51 -2.65
N VAL A 150 22.23 -13.24 -2.78
CA VAL A 150 22.63 -14.29 -1.84
C VAL A 150 22.95 -13.70 -0.47
N ALA A 151 23.66 -12.57 -0.41
CA ALA A 151 23.98 -11.92 0.85
C ALA A 151 22.73 -11.45 1.58
N TRP A 152 21.75 -10.91 0.86
CA TRP A 152 20.46 -10.49 1.42
C TRP A 152 19.70 -11.66 2.04
N LEU A 153 19.50 -12.74 1.29
CA LEU A 153 18.80 -13.93 1.79
C LEU A 153 19.54 -14.58 2.97
N THR A 154 20.87 -14.61 2.92
CA THR A 154 21.70 -15.15 4.01
C THR A 154 21.57 -14.29 5.27
N ALA A 155 21.54 -12.97 5.14
CA ALA A 155 21.35 -12.06 6.28
C ALA A 155 19.95 -12.22 6.90
N LEU A 156 18.90 -12.28 6.07
CA LEU A 156 17.53 -12.54 6.53
C LEU A 156 17.40 -13.86 7.29
N GLU A 157 17.96 -14.94 6.76
CA GLU A 157 17.89 -16.24 7.42
C GLU A 157 18.66 -16.22 8.75
N ALA A 158 19.90 -15.71 8.74
CA ALA A 158 20.77 -15.74 9.91
C ALA A 158 20.31 -14.83 11.06
N HIS A 159 19.70 -13.68 10.75
CA HIS A 159 19.33 -12.68 11.76
C HIS A 159 17.83 -12.66 12.10
N ALA A 160 16.97 -13.19 11.23
CA ALA A 160 15.52 -13.17 11.43
C ALA A 160 14.85 -14.55 11.40
N GLY A 161 15.58 -15.64 11.10
CA GLY A 161 14.96 -16.96 10.93
C GLY A 161 13.87 -16.94 9.86
N PHE A 162 14.14 -16.23 8.76
CA PHE A 162 13.18 -15.86 7.72
C PHE A 162 12.29 -17.03 7.28
N SER A 163 12.88 -18.17 6.93
CA SER A 163 12.16 -19.34 6.47
C SER A 163 11.19 -19.90 7.52
N ALA A 164 11.62 -19.95 8.79
CA ALA A 164 10.78 -20.44 9.89
C ALA A 164 9.56 -19.54 10.12
N ILE A 165 9.73 -18.22 10.07
CA ILE A 165 8.63 -17.28 10.19
C ILE A 165 7.68 -17.38 9.01
N GLN A 166 8.18 -17.47 7.78
CA GLN A 166 7.32 -17.67 6.60
C GLN A 166 6.52 -18.98 6.68
N ILE A 167 7.11 -20.06 7.19
CA ILE A 167 6.39 -21.32 7.44
C ILE A 167 5.27 -21.11 8.47
N ALA A 168 5.54 -20.40 9.57
CA ALA A 168 4.53 -20.09 10.57
C ALA A 168 3.38 -19.23 10.00
N ILE A 169 3.70 -18.24 9.15
CA ILE A 169 2.71 -17.44 8.42
C ILE A 169 1.84 -18.31 7.51
N ARG A 170 2.46 -19.18 6.70
CA ARG A 170 1.72 -20.09 5.80
C ARG A 170 0.81 -21.03 6.59
N ASN A 171 1.28 -21.55 7.70
CA ASN A 171 0.51 -22.45 8.56
C ASN A 171 -0.52 -21.71 9.42
N ARG A 172 -0.48 -20.37 9.46
CA ARG A 172 -1.23 -19.54 10.40
C ARG A 172 -1.03 -19.97 11.86
N ASP A 173 0.18 -20.44 12.18
CA ASP A 173 0.54 -20.85 13.53
C ASP A 173 0.89 -19.61 14.36
N THR A 174 -0.12 -19.06 15.04
CA THR A 174 0.02 -17.83 15.81
C THR A 174 0.98 -17.98 16.98
N ALA A 175 1.06 -19.15 17.60
CA ALA A 175 1.94 -19.40 18.74
C ALA A 175 3.42 -19.36 18.31
N VAL A 176 3.77 -20.10 17.26
CA VAL A 176 5.14 -20.11 16.72
C VAL A 176 5.49 -18.74 16.14
N LEU A 177 4.58 -18.14 15.36
CA LEU A 177 4.80 -16.83 14.74
C LEU A 177 5.07 -15.75 15.80
N LYS A 178 4.26 -15.68 16.86
CA LYS A 178 4.45 -14.70 17.94
C LYS A 178 5.73 -14.96 18.74
N SER A 179 6.08 -16.21 18.99
CA SER A 179 7.33 -16.57 19.67
C SER A 179 8.55 -16.04 18.90
N LEU A 180 8.61 -16.33 17.59
CA LEU A 180 9.70 -15.88 16.73
C LEU A 180 9.72 -14.35 16.55
N TRP A 181 8.56 -13.75 16.27
CA TRP A 181 8.46 -12.31 15.99
C TRP A 181 8.79 -11.45 17.22
N ASN A 182 8.25 -11.80 18.39
CA ASN A 182 8.45 -10.98 19.59
C ASN A 182 9.94 -10.90 19.98
N ALA A 183 10.71 -11.96 19.75
CA ALA A 183 12.16 -11.95 19.95
C ALA A 183 12.88 -10.97 19.00
N LEU A 184 12.36 -10.78 17.78
CA LEU A 184 12.90 -9.81 16.83
C LEU A 184 12.53 -8.37 17.21
N VAL A 185 11.34 -8.15 17.76
CA VAL A 185 10.90 -6.83 18.24
C VAL A 185 11.92 -6.27 19.24
N GLU A 186 12.31 -7.05 20.26
CA GLU A 186 13.29 -6.62 21.26
C GLU A 186 14.68 -6.33 20.68
N GLN A 187 15.06 -7.00 19.59
CA GLN A 187 16.39 -6.89 19.00
C GLN A 187 16.51 -5.75 17.99
N TRP A 188 15.43 -5.41 17.29
CA TRP A 188 15.48 -4.63 16.05
C TRP A 188 14.65 -3.34 16.07
N ASP A 189 13.90 -3.04 17.13
CA ASP A 189 13.10 -1.80 17.22
C ASP A 189 13.98 -0.54 17.05
N ASP A 190 15.04 -0.45 17.86
CA ASP A 190 15.99 0.68 17.91
C ASP A 190 17.13 0.59 16.89
N ARG A 191 17.05 -0.33 15.91
CA ARG A 191 18.12 -0.57 14.93
C ARG A 191 17.59 -0.33 13.52
N THR A 192 18.39 0.36 12.72
CA THR A 192 17.99 0.70 11.36
C THR A 192 18.19 -0.47 10.40
N PHE A 193 17.51 -0.40 9.26
CA PHE A 193 17.76 -1.33 8.17
C PHE A 193 19.22 -1.28 7.67
N TYR A 194 19.82 -0.09 7.58
CA TYR A 194 21.23 -0.01 7.20
C TYR A 194 22.14 -0.72 8.19
N ASP A 195 21.87 -0.60 9.49
CA ASP A 195 22.63 -1.31 10.52
C ASP A 195 22.49 -2.84 10.38
N PHE A 196 21.28 -3.34 10.10
CA PHE A 196 21.05 -4.75 9.78
C PHE A 196 21.93 -5.23 8.62
N VAL A 197 21.94 -4.48 7.51
CA VAL A 197 22.72 -4.81 6.32
C VAL A 197 24.22 -4.75 6.64
N ALA A 198 24.70 -3.61 7.15
CA ALA A 198 26.11 -3.35 7.36
C ALA A 198 26.77 -4.27 8.40
N THR A 199 26.03 -4.70 9.42
CA THR A 199 26.55 -5.58 10.48
C THR A 199 26.32 -7.08 10.20
N SER A 200 25.59 -7.43 9.15
CA SER A 200 25.44 -8.84 8.75
C SER A 200 26.78 -9.44 8.32
N LYS A 201 27.03 -10.70 8.67
CA LYS A 201 28.24 -11.42 8.22
C LYS A 201 28.31 -11.52 6.69
N ALA A 202 27.16 -11.63 6.03
CA ALA A 202 27.07 -11.81 4.60
C ALA A 202 27.51 -10.55 3.83
N PHE A 203 27.03 -9.36 4.22
CA PHE A 203 27.45 -8.11 3.58
C PHE A 203 28.79 -7.59 4.09
N SER A 204 29.15 -7.82 5.35
CA SER A 204 30.45 -7.38 5.89
C SER A 204 31.65 -8.14 5.28
N ALA A 205 31.42 -9.32 4.71
CA ALA A 205 32.41 -10.05 3.92
C ALA A 205 32.54 -9.53 2.47
N LEU A 206 31.61 -8.69 2.01
CA LEU A 206 31.59 -8.10 0.68
C LEU A 206 32.13 -6.67 0.68
N SER A 207 32.39 -6.12 -0.51
CA SER A 207 32.87 -4.75 -0.63
C SER A 207 31.79 -3.72 -0.23
N PHE A 208 32.22 -2.49 0.07
CA PHE A 208 31.27 -1.38 0.25
C PHE A 208 30.35 -1.21 -0.96
N PHE A 209 30.89 -1.38 -2.17
CA PHE A 209 30.13 -1.28 -3.42
C PHE A 209 28.95 -2.26 -3.47
N HIS A 210 29.02 -3.45 -2.87
CA HIS A 210 27.87 -4.36 -2.79
C HIS A 210 26.71 -3.78 -1.96
N ARG A 211 27.03 -3.10 -0.86
CA ARG A 211 26.03 -2.44 0.00
C ARG A 211 25.41 -1.23 -0.70
N GLU A 212 26.22 -0.49 -1.45
CA GLU A 212 25.77 0.64 -2.26
C GLU A 212 24.85 0.19 -3.39
N VAL A 213 25.23 -0.85 -4.15
CA VAL A 213 24.38 -1.45 -5.19
C VAL A 213 23.06 -1.96 -4.60
N PHE A 214 23.10 -2.62 -3.43
CA PHE A 214 21.90 -3.04 -2.72
C PHE A 214 20.98 -1.86 -2.38
N GLY A 215 21.55 -0.74 -1.94
CA GLY A 215 20.79 0.49 -1.71
C GLY A 215 20.15 1.03 -2.98
N ILE A 216 20.92 1.17 -4.06
CA ILE A 216 20.44 1.91 -5.25
C ILE A 216 19.44 1.08 -6.06
N VAL A 217 19.71 -0.23 -6.25
CA VAL A 217 18.95 -1.10 -7.17
C VAL A 217 18.59 -2.46 -6.56
N GLY A 218 18.93 -2.70 -5.29
CA GLY A 218 18.73 -3.99 -4.64
C GLY A 218 19.59 -5.06 -5.30
N PHE A 219 18.96 -6.18 -5.63
CA PHE A 219 19.54 -7.26 -6.42
C PHE A 219 18.99 -7.27 -7.86
N GLY A 220 18.70 -6.08 -8.39
CA GLY A 220 18.11 -5.87 -9.71
C GLY A 220 16.59 -5.78 -9.71
N THR A 221 15.96 -5.68 -8.53
CA THR A 221 14.50 -5.66 -8.37
C THR A 221 13.92 -4.35 -7.80
N GLY A 222 14.79 -3.37 -7.48
CA GLY A 222 14.41 -2.08 -6.89
C GLY A 222 15.35 -1.70 -5.75
N GLY A 223 15.62 -0.40 -5.61
CA GLY A 223 16.46 0.15 -4.54
C GLY A 223 15.77 0.10 -3.17
N TRP A 224 16.61 0.08 -2.13
CA TRP A 224 16.25 -0.04 -0.71
C TRP A 224 16.82 1.12 0.14
N ASP A 225 17.57 2.03 -0.48
CA ASP A 225 18.28 3.11 0.21
C ASP A 225 17.36 4.13 0.91
N SER A 226 16.18 4.40 0.34
CA SER A 226 15.18 5.27 0.98
C SER A 226 14.70 4.73 2.33
N ASP A 227 14.76 3.40 2.49
CA ASP A 227 14.29 2.71 3.69
C ASP A 227 15.42 2.37 4.67
N PHE A 228 16.68 2.62 4.30
CA PHE A 228 17.83 2.42 5.18
C PHE A 228 17.73 3.08 6.56
N PRO A 229 17.14 4.29 6.71
CA PRO A 229 16.96 4.91 8.02
C PRO A 229 15.82 4.30 8.86
N ASN A 230 14.91 3.54 8.26
CA ASN A 230 13.74 3.01 8.95
C ASN A 230 14.14 1.90 9.94
N SER A 231 13.30 1.69 10.96
CA SER A 231 13.46 0.54 11.87
C SER A 231 13.45 -0.76 11.05
N MET A 232 14.38 -1.66 11.34
CA MET A 232 14.47 -2.94 10.63
C MET A 232 13.19 -3.77 10.77
N LEU A 233 12.41 -3.57 11.83
CA LEU A 233 11.12 -4.23 11.99
C LEU A 233 10.15 -3.93 10.84
N GLU A 234 10.18 -2.72 10.27
CA GLU A 234 9.34 -2.38 9.11
C GLU A 234 9.73 -3.21 7.88
N ILE A 235 11.03 -3.36 7.63
CA ILE A 235 11.54 -4.13 6.49
C ILE A 235 11.26 -5.61 6.66
N LEU A 236 11.43 -6.14 7.87
CA LEU A 236 11.09 -7.52 8.18
C LEU A 236 9.61 -7.79 7.93
N ARG A 237 8.69 -6.90 8.33
CA ARG A 237 7.27 -7.04 8.00
C ARG A 237 7.04 -7.13 6.50
N VAL A 238 7.70 -6.27 5.70
CA VAL A 238 7.58 -6.26 4.24
C VAL A 238 7.97 -7.62 3.64
N VAL A 239 9.19 -8.08 3.91
CA VAL A 239 9.71 -9.29 3.24
C VAL A 239 9.14 -10.59 3.80
N LEU A 240 8.85 -10.66 5.10
CA LEU A 240 8.26 -11.85 5.72
C LEU A 240 6.84 -12.12 5.18
N THR A 241 6.13 -11.05 4.80
CA THR A 241 4.76 -11.13 4.28
C THR A 241 4.67 -11.01 2.76
N ASN A 242 5.79 -11.11 2.05
CA ASN A 242 5.86 -11.03 0.58
C ASN A 242 5.26 -9.73 0.01
N CYS A 243 5.36 -8.61 0.73
CA CYS A 243 4.84 -7.33 0.24
C CYS A 243 5.62 -6.80 -0.98
N ASP A 244 6.85 -7.26 -1.17
CA ASP A 244 7.80 -6.88 -2.21
C ASP A 244 7.80 -7.80 -3.44
N THR A 245 7.00 -8.88 -3.44
CA THR A 245 6.92 -9.85 -4.55
C THR A 245 5.48 -10.06 -5.04
N ASP A 246 5.34 -10.66 -6.22
CA ASP A 246 4.06 -11.10 -6.82
C ASP A 246 2.98 -10.00 -6.79
N GLN A 247 3.38 -8.81 -7.22
CA GLN A 247 2.50 -7.64 -7.20
C GLN A 247 1.64 -7.55 -8.45
N ARG A 248 0.42 -7.07 -8.28
CA ARG A 248 -0.55 -6.81 -9.34
C ARG A 248 -0.86 -5.32 -9.45
N LEU A 249 -1.24 -4.87 -10.62
CA LEU A 249 -1.99 -3.62 -10.80
C LEU A 249 -3.50 -3.90 -10.95
N ILE A 250 -4.33 -2.90 -10.69
CA ILE A 250 -5.76 -2.96 -10.97
C ILE A 250 -5.99 -2.40 -12.38
N THR A 251 -6.53 -3.21 -13.28
CA THR A 251 -6.82 -2.76 -14.66
C THR A 251 -7.88 -1.67 -14.62
N GLY A 252 -7.62 -0.53 -15.27
CA GLY A 252 -8.49 0.66 -15.19
C GLY A 252 -8.31 1.53 -13.93
N GLY A 253 -7.37 1.17 -13.05
CA GLY A 253 -6.93 2.02 -11.94
C GLY A 253 -7.46 1.60 -10.57
N SER A 254 -6.61 1.73 -9.56
CA SER A 254 -6.85 1.34 -8.17
C SER A 254 -7.92 2.19 -7.47
N GLU A 255 -8.17 3.41 -7.95
CA GLU A 255 -9.25 4.28 -7.44
C GLU A 255 -10.65 3.68 -7.64
N GLN A 256 -10.79 2.69 -8.54
CA GLN A 256 -12.01 1.92 -8.70
C GLN A 256 -12.38 1.15 -7.43
N VAL A 257 -11.43 0.77 -6.57
CA VAL A 257 -11.73 0.02 -5.34
C VAL A 257 -12.57 0.88 -4.37
N PRO A 258 -12.10 2.04 -3.88
CA PRO A 258 -12.92 2.87 -3.01
C PRO A 258 -14.18 3.39 -3.70
N ARG A 259 -14.13 3.73 -5.01
CA ARG A 259 -15.32 4.20 -5.75
C ARG A 259 -16.36 3.10 -5.96
N GLY A 260 -15.92 1.87 -6.15
CA GLY A 260 -16.77 0.69 -6.27
C GLY A 260 -17.52 0.44 -4.98
N LEU A 261 -16.80 0.37 -3.85
CA LEU A 261 -17.43 0.22 -2.52
C LEU A 261 -18.41 1.36 -2.20
N TRP A 262 -18.11 2.59 -2.62
CA TRP A 262 -19.01 3.72 -2.45
C TRP A 262 -20.36 3.54 -3.16
N ARG A 263 -20.33 2.99 -4.37
CA ARG A 263 -21.50 2.90 -5.26
C ARG A 263 -22.19 1.55 -5.23
N ARG A 264 -21.56 0.53 -4.64
CA ARG A 264 -22.07 -0.83 -4.58
C ARG A 264 -23.41 -0.85 -3.85
N ALA A 265 -24.47 -1.14 -4.60
CA ALA A 265 -25.81 -1.33 -4.08
C ALA A 265 -25.94 -2.76 -3.56
N GLU A 266 -26.33 -2.90 -2.30
CA GLU A 266 -26.46 -4.19 -1.64
C GLU A 266 -27.94 -4.51 -1.37
N SER A 267 -28.24 -5.80 -1.27
CA SER A 267 -29.57 -6.33 -0.93
C SER A 267 -29.50 -7.14 0.36
N GLY A 268 -30.59 -7.17 1.13
CA GLY A 268 -30.63 -7.93 2.39
C GLY A 268 -29.70 -7.37 3.47
N LEU A 269 -29.41 -6.07 3.42
CA LEU A 269 -28.68 -5.39 4.49
C LEU A 269 -29.53 -5.34 5.78
N THR A 270 -28.85 -5.34 6.93
CA THR A 270 -29.52 -5.05 8.20
C THR A 270 -30.03 -3.60 8.18
N HIS A 271 -31.26 -3.36 8.62
CA HIS A 271 -31.96 -2.06 8.68
C HIS A 271 -32.27 -1.35 7.34
N TRP A 272 -31.38 -1.43 6.36
CA TRP A 272 -31.47 -0.68 5.11
C TRP A 272 -32.31 -1.40 4.04
N SER A 273 -33.02 -0.63 3.22
CA SER A 273 -33.77 -1.17 2.09
C SER A 273 -32.85 -1.74 1.00
N ASP A 274 -33.36 -2.67 0.21
CA ASP A 274 -32.63 -3.21 -0.94
C ASP A 274 -32.18 -2.10 -1.91
N GLY A 275 -30.97 -2.26 -2.44
CA GLY A 275 -30.34 -1.28 -3.32
C GLY A 275 -29.61 -0.15 -2.58
N THR A 276 -29.55 -0.18 -1.24
CA THR A 276 -28.79 0.82 -0.47
C THR A 276 -27.29 0.69 -0.74
N SER A 277 -26.65 1.84 -0.93
CA SER A 277 -25.19 2.01 -1.06
C SER A 277 -24.75 3.16 -0.17
N LEU A 278 -23.44 3.30 0.05
CA LEU A 278 -22.91 4.48 0.73
C LEU A 278 -23.29 5.76 -0.03
N ALA A 279 -23.19 5.76 -1.36
CA ALA A 279 -23.59 6.87 -2.21
C ALA A 279 -25.06 7.27 -1.98
N SER A 280 -25.99 6.31 -1.93
CA SER A 280 -27.41 6.62 -1.73
C SER A 280 -27.68 7.17 -0.33
N LEU A 281 -27.03 6.64 0.72
CA LEU A 281 -27.14 7.16 2.10
C LEU A 281 -26.66 8.62 2.25
N HIS A 282 -25.80 9.07 1.34
CA HIS A 282 -25.20 10.40 1.36
C HIS A 282 -25.76 11.35 0.28
N GLY A 283 -26.72 10.92 -0.53
CA GLY A 283 -27.19 11.73 -1.66
C GLY A 283 -26.11 11.96 -2.74
N GLY A 284 -25.16 11.03 -2.86
CA GLY A 284 -24.16 10.95 -3.93
C GLY A 284 -22.72 11.27 -3.51
N ALA A 285 -22.50 12.10 -2.48
CA ALA A 285 -21.17 12.61 -2.13
C ALA A 285 -20.92 12.64 -0.62
N PRO A 286 -19.67 12.46 -0.16
CA PRO A 286 -19.30 12.70 1.24
C PRO A 286 -19.55 14.17 1.62
N ARG A 287 -19.62 14.44 2.92
CA ARG A 287 -19.62 15.80 3.47
C ARG A 287 -18.25 16.47 3.26
N SER A 288 -18.24 17.80 3.37
CA SER A 288 -17.02 18.62 3.23
C SER A 288 -15.99 18.31 4.32
N GLY A 289 -14.76 18.80 4.16
CA GLY A 289 -13.68 18.54 5.12
C GLY A 289 -14.02 18.96 6.57
N VAL A 290 -13.51 18.21 7.53
CA VAL A 290 -13.63 18.51 8.97
C VAL A 290 -12.55 19.51 9.37
N THR A 291 -12.93 20.50 10.18
CA THR A 291 -12.03 21.52 10.75
C THR A 291 -11.91 21.42 12.26
N ARG A 292 -12.89 20.80 12.95
CA ARG A 292 -12.86 20.67 14.41
C ARG A 292 -13.54 19.38 14.88
N ILE A 293 -12.97 18.75 15.91
CA ILE A 293 -13.56 17.62 16.63
C ILE A 293 -13.44 17.89 18.12
N SER A 294 -14.55 17.93 18.84
CA SER A 294 -14.57 18.21 20.30
C SER A 294 -15.59 17.39 21.06
N ARG A 295 -15.45 17.33 22.39
CA ARG A 295 -16.49 16.73 23.25
C ARG A 295 -17.69 17.68 23.40
N ALA A 296 -18.88 17.23 23.06
CA ALA A 296 -20.13 17.95 23.31
C ALA A 296 -20.61 17.77 24.77
N THR A 297 -21.48 18.65 25.23
CA THR A 297 -21.99 18.66 26.63
C THR A 297 -22.80 17.42 27.00
N ASN A 298 -23.41 16.75 26.02
CA ASN A 298 -24.14 15.49 26.19
C ASN A 298 -23.23 14.25 26.14
N GLY A 299 -21.91 14.42 26.03
CA GLY A 299 -20.93 13.33 25.95
C GLY A 299 -20.60 12.86 24.54
N ASN A 300 -21.43 13.20 23.54
CA ASN A 300 -21.16 12.91 22.13
C ASN A 300 -19.94 13.70 21.62
N LEU A 301 -19.51 13.37 20.41
CA LEU A 301 -18.44 14.03 19.70
C LEU A 301 -19.04 15.01 18.69
N ALA A 302 -18.76 16.30 18.86
CA ALA A 302 -19.12 17.34 17.90
C ALA A 302 -18.07 17.38 16.79
N VAL A 303 -18.51 17.32 15.54
CA VAL A 303 -17.68 17.41 14.33
C VAL A 303 -18.16 18.63 13.56
N THR A 304 -17.26 19.58 13.32
CA THR A 304 -17.53 20.80 12.55
C THR A 304 -16.83 20.73 11.20
N ASP A 305 -17.54 21.04 10.12
CA ASP A 305 -16.97 21.11 8.79
C ASP A 305 -16.38 22.49 8.43
N VAL A 306 -15.75 22.58 7.26
CA VAL A 306 -15.18 23.82 6.70
C VAL A 306 -16.19 24.96 6.50
N TRP A 307 -17.49 24.67 6.50
CA TRP A 307 -18.56 25.68 6.40
C TRP A 307 -19.15 26.07 7.76
N GLY A 308 -18.60 25.53 8.84
CA GLY A 308 -19.08 25.77 10.20
C GLY A 308 -20.32 24.95 10.57
N ALA A 309 -20.72 23.97 9.75
CA ALA A 309 -21.83 23.09 10.11
C ALA A 309 -21.35 22.06 11.15
N GLU A 310 -21.95 22.10 12.33
CA GLU A 310 -21.66 21.16 13.41
C GLU A 310 -22.70 20.03 13.43
N ARG A 311 -22.23 18.79 13.59
CA ARG A 311 -23.07 17.62 13.86
C ARG A 311 -22.46 16.79 14.99
N GLN A 312 -23.30 16.16 15.80
CA GLN A 312 -22.87 15.39 16.96
C GLN A 312 -23.06 13.89 16.72
N TYR A 313 -22.08 13.10 17.16
CA TYR A 313 -22.01 11.66 16.93
C TYR A 313 -21.64 10.90 18.20
N PRO A 314 -22.21 9.73 18.46
CA PRO A 314 -21.75 8.85 19.53
C PRO A 314 -20.32 8.34 19.30
N ALA A 315 -19.89 8.23 18.02
CA ALA A 315 -18.57 7.75 17.63
C ALA A 315 -18.04 8.51 16.39
N VAL A 316 -16.72 8.71 16.36
CA VAL A 316 -15.99 9.31 15.24
C VAL A 316 -14.79 8.43 14.92
N LEU A 317 -14.64 8.02 13.67
CA LEU A 317 -13.45 7.38 13.12
C LEU A 317 -12.64 8.42 12.33
N VAL A 318 -11.34 8.53 12.58
CA VAL A 318 -10.45 9.41 11.82
C VAL A 318 -9.44 8.57 11.04
N THR A 319 -9.35 8.80 9.74
CA THR A 319 -8.49 8.02 8.82
C THR A 319 -7.50 8.88 8.05
N CYS A 320 -7.49 10.19 8.30
CA CYS A 320 -6.47 11.08 7.78
C CYS A 320 -5.09 10.73 8.39
N GLN A 321 -4.01 11.17 7.74
CA GLN A 321 -2.67 11.07 8.33
C GLN A 321 -2.66 11.77 9.70
N ASN A 322 -2.04 11.14 10.70
CA ASN A 322 -2.22 11.52 12.11
C ASN A 322 -1.78 12.95 12.45
N TRP A 323 -0.75 13.50 11.81
CA TRP A 323 -0.34 14.91 11.96
C TRP A 323 -1.46 15.90 11.64
N LEU A 324 -2.46 15.50 10.85
CA LEU A 324 -3.58 16.38 10.49
C LEU A 324 -4.52 16.63 11.68
N LEU A 325 -4.48 15.79 12.74
CA LEU A 325 -5.18 16.03 14.00
C LEU A 325 -4.64 17.20 14.81
N THR A 326 -3.42 17.69 14.51
CA THR A 326 -2.82 18.86 15.15
C THR A 326 -2.58 20.01 14.18
N THR A 327 -2.60 19.77 12.87
CA THR A 327 -2.25 20.78 11.85
C THR A 327 -3.41 21.24 10.97
N GLN A 328 -4.45 20.43 10.79
CA GLN A 328 -5.61 20.77 9.93
C GLN A 328 -6.95 20.72 10.65
N ILE A 329 -7.04 19.88 11.68
CA ILE A 329 -8.24 19.72 12.50
C ILE A 329 -7.90 20.26 13.90
N ASP A 330 -8.70 21.20 14.40
CA ASP A 330 -8.74 21.56 15.82
C ASP A 330 -9.35 20.39 16.60
N CYS A 331 -8.51 19.43 16.98
CA CYS A 331 -8.93 18.26 17.74
C CYS A 331 -8.74 18.51 19.24
N ASP A 332 -9.83 18.46 19.99
CA ASP A 332 -9.84 18.64 21.44
C ASP A 332 -8.85 17.66 22.10
N GLU A 333 -7.85 18.22 22.77
CA GLU A 333 -6.74 17.49 23.37
C GLU A 333 -7.22 16.41 24.35
N SER A 334 -8.36 16.63 25.02
CA SER A 334 -8.93 15.69 25.99
C SER A 334 -9.46 14.39 25.36
N LEU A 335 -9.60 14.33 24.03
CA LEU A 335 -10.06 13.14 23.31
C LEU A 335 -9.01 12.03 23.27
N PHE A 336 -7.73 12.37 23.46
CA PHE A 336 -6.63 11.41 23.47
C PHE A 336 -5.78 11.56 24.73
N SER A 337 -5.20 10.46 25.20
CA SER A 337 -4.21 10.53 26.28
C SER A 337 -2.92 11.19 25.79
N ASN A 338 -2.14 11.78 26.70
CA ASN A 338 -0.84 12.36 26.38
C ASN A 338 0.12 11.36 25.68
N LYS A 339 0.04 10.07 26.03
CA LYS A 339 0.81 9.01 25.35
C LYS A 339 0.37 8.83 23.89
N MET A 340 -0.94 8.91 23.63
CA MET A 340 -1.47 8.84 22.27
C MET A 340 -1.05 10.07 21.46
N TRP A 341 -1.15 11.28 22.02
CA TRP A 341 -0.65 12.50 21.36
C TRP A 341 0.83 12.38 20.99
N THR A 342 1.66 11.90 21.92
CA THR A 342 3.08 11.66 21.63
C THR A 342 3.27 10.71 20.44
N ALA A 343 2.51 9.62 20.35
CA ALA A 343 2.60 8.69 19.22
C ALA A 343 2.12 9.32 17.89
N LEU A 344 1.02 10.08 17.93
CA LEU A 344 0.49 10.79 16.76
C LEU A 344 1.51 11.81 16.23
N ASP A 345 2.09 12.62 17.11
CA ASP A 345 3.01 13.71 16.73
C ASP A 345 4.40 13.21 16.32
N ARG A 346 4.85 12.06 16.83
CA ARG A 346 6.21 11.54 16.55
C ARG A 346 6.31 10.69 15.29
N THR A 347 5.19 10.38 14.65
CA THR A 347 5.18 9.63 13.39
C THR A 347 5.88 10.43 12.28
N ARG A 348 6.85 9.82 11.57
CA ARG A 348 7.50 10.44 10.40
C ARG A 348 6.77 10.02 9.11
N TYR A 349 6.66 10.94 8.16
CA TYR A 349 6.16 10.67 6.81
C TYR A 349 7.29 10.72 5.78
N MET A 350 7.38 9.69 4.94
CA MET A 350 8.31 9.64 3.80
C MET A 350 7.78 10.46 2.63
N GLN A 351 8.69 11.09 1.90
CA GLN A 351 8.37 11.84 0.69
C GLN A 351 8.43 10.91 -0.52
N SER A 352 7.57 11.15 -1.50
CA SER A 352 7.56 10.40 -2.74
C SER A 352 7.16 11.29 -3.91
N SER A 353 7.76 11.07 -5.07
CA SER A 353 7.42 11.76 -6.32
C SER A 353 7.26 10.75 -7.46
N LYS A 354 6.27 11.00 -8.30
CA LYS A 354 6.03 10.25 -9.54
C LYS A 354 5.75 11.20 -10.68
N THR A 355 6.39 10.99 -11.82
CA THR A 355 6.10 11.74 -13.05
C THR A 355 5.75 10.78 -14.16
N PHE A 356 4.57 10.95 -14.76
CA PHE A 356 4.07 10.09 -15.81
C PHE A 356 3.93 10.84 -17.13
N VAL A 357 4.15 10.14 -18.23
CA VAL A 357 3.77 10.57 -19.58
C VAL A 357 3.02 9.45 -20.29
N MET A 358 2.14 9.85 -21.19
CA MET A 358 1.52 8.95 -22.15
C MET A 358 2.30 8.98 -23.46
N VAL A 359 2.38 7.83 -24.12
CA VAL A 359 2.97 7.67 -25.45
C VAL A 359 1.97 7.01 -26.38
N ASP A 360 2.13 7.24 -27.68
CA ASP A 360 1.21 6.78 -28.74
C ASP A 360 1.03 5.25 -28.79
N ARG A 361 2.09 4.50 -28.53
CA ARG A 361 2.11 3.03 -28.49
C ARG A 361 3.22 2.53 -27.54
N PRO A 362 3.25 1.25 -27.15
CA PRO A 362 4.33 0.66 -26.36
C PRO A 362 5.64 0.48 -27.19
N PHE A 363 6.21 1.59 -27.69
CA PHE A 363 7.37 1.60 -28.60
C PHE A 363 8.62 0.96 -28.01
N TRP A 364 8.71 0.88 -26.68
CA TRP A 364 9.80 0.22 -25.97
C TRP A 364 9.94 -1.26 -26.36
N LYS A 365 8.88 -1.89 -26.86
CA LYS A 365 8.90 -3.28 -27.37
C LYS A 365 9.61 -3.45 -28.71
N ASP A 366 9.88 -2.37 -29.43
CA ASP A 366 10.65 -2.42 -30.67
C ASP A 366 12.07 -2.93 -30.38
N LYS A 367 12.66 -3.64 -31.34
CA LYS A 367 14.03 -4.16 -31.21
C LYS A 367 15.01 -3.22 -31.91
N ASP A 368 16.08 -2.86 -31.23
CA ASP A 368 17.24 -2.24 -31.86
C ASP A 368 17.90 -3.26 -32.81
N PRO A 369 17.98 -2.99 -34.13
CA PRO A 369 18.51 -3.94 -35.10
C PRO A 369 20.01 -4.24 -34.90
N ARG A 370 20.76 -3.38 -34.20
CA ARG A 370 22.19 -3.58 -33.96
C ARG A 370 22.47 -4.49 -32.76
N THR A 371 21.67 -4.35 -31.70
CA THR A 371 21.92 -5.02 -30.41
C THR A 371 20.93 -6.14 -30.11
N GLY A 372 19.77 -6.16 -30.79
CA GLY A 372 18.66 -7.05 -30.49
C GLY A 372 17.95 -6.76 -29.16
N ARG A 373 18.32 -5.65 -28.49
CA ARG A 373 17.70 -5.20 -27.23
C ARG A 373 16.38 -4.50 -27.50
N ASP A 374 15.54 -4.45 -26.47
CA ASP A 374 14.39 -3.54 -26.46
C ASP A 374 14.89 -2.09 -26.54
N VAL A 375 14.16 -1.24 -27.27
CA VAL A 375 14.50 0.19 -27.40
C VAL A 375 14.46 0.91 -26.05
N MET A 376 13.65 0.42 -25.10
CA MET A 376 13.62 0.90 -23.72
C MET A 376 13.19 -0.25 -22.79
N SER A 377 13.62 -0.20 -21.53
CA SER A 377 13.37 -1.24 -20.53
C SER A 377 12.87 -0.64 -19.23
N MET A 378 12.34 -1.47 -18.33
CA MET A 378 12.24 -1.08 -16.92
C MET A 378 13.64 -0.65 -16.48
N THR A 379 13.78 0.55 -15.93
CA THR A 379 15.10 1.12 -15.64
C THR A 379 15.29 1.33 -14.15
N LEU A 380 16.40 0.84 -13.61
CA LEU A 380 16.90 1.12 -12.27
C LEU A 380 18.23 1.88 -12.38
N THR A 381 18.38 2.99 -11.68
CA THR A 381 19.57 3.83 -11.80
C THR A 381 19.89 4.64 -10.56
N ASP A 382 21.16 5.02 -10.40
CA ASP A 382 21.64 6.03 -9.45
C ASP A 382 21.34 7.47 -9.90
N ARG A 383 20.92 7.67 -11.15
CA ARG A 383 20.45 8.96 -11.67
C ARG A 383 19.15 9.38 -11.00
N LEU A 384 18.82 10.67 -11.16
CA LEU A 384 17.65 11.30 -10.54
C LEU A 384 16.32 10.58 -10.74
N THR A 385 16.14 9.82 -11.83
CA THR A 385 14.88 9.13 -12.09
C THR A 385 14.63 7.96 -11.14
N ARG A 386 15.70 7.36 -10.61
CA ARG A 386 15.72 6.16 -9.76
C ARG A 386 15.09 4.94 -10.45
N GLY A 387 13.75 4.89 -10.49
CA GLY A 387 12.98 3.85 -11.16
C GLY A 387 12.13 4.40 -12.31
N THR A 388 12.18 3.74 -13.47
CA THR A 388 11.30 3.99 -14.61
C THR A 388 10.48 2.75 -14.93
N TYR A 389 9.15 2.90 -15.03
CA TYR A 389 8.22 1.79 -15.28
C TYR A 389 7.44 1.97 -16.58
N LEU A 390 7.22 0.87 -17.29
CA LEU A 390 6.60 0.84 -18.61
C LEU A 390 5.29 0.05 -18.54
N PHE A 391 4.16 0.70 -18.82
CA PHE A 391 2.83 0.13 -18.74
C PHE A 391 2.27 -0.05 -20.15
N ASP A 392 2.09 -1.31 -20.54
CA ASP A 392 1.54 -1.68 -21.82
C ASP A 392 0.03 -1.93 -21.70
N ASN A 393 -0.76 -1.17 -22.45
CA ASN A 393 -2.22 -1.31 -22.50
C ASN A 393 -2.71 -2.11 -23.71
N GLY A 394 -1.80 -2.69 -24.49
CA GLY A 394 -2.03 -3.38 -25.75
C GLY A 394 -1.39 -2.65 -26.95
N PRO A 395 -1.13 -3.36 -28.07
CA PRO A 395 -0.38 -2.82 -29.21
C PRO A 395 -1.10 -1.65 -29.92
N ASP A 396 -2.44 -1.65 -29.89
CA ASP A 396 -3.28 -0.64 -30.55
C ASP A 396 -3.78 0.44 -29.57
N ARG A 397 -3.15 0.55 -28.39
CA ARG A 397 -3.53 1.52 -27.35
C ARG A 397 -2.31 2.32 -26.88
N PRO A 398 -2.53 3.56 -26.39
CA PRO A 398 -1.45 4.35 -25.81
C PRO A 398 -0.75 3.62 -24.67
N GLY A 399 0.58 3.70 -24.66
CA GLY A 399 1.41 3.25 -23.56
C GLY A 399 1.51 4.33 -22.48
N VAL A 400 1.80 3.93 -21.23
CA VAL A 400 2.11 4.88 -20.15
C VAL A 400 3.51 4.60 -19.61
N ILE A 401 4.27 5.66 -19.34
CA ILE A 401 5.60 5.57 -18.74
C ILE A 401 5.59 6.36 -17.44
N CYS A 402 5.87 5.70 -16.32
CA CYS A 402 6.31 6.37 -15.11
C CYS A 402 7.80 6.70 -15.30
N LEU A 403 8.11 7.92 -15.72
CA LEU A 403 9.48 8.36 -16.04
C LEU A 403 10.38 8.27 -14.82
N THR A 404 9.85 8.68 -13.68
CA THR A 404 10.52 8.62 -12.39
C THR A 404 9.55 8.22 -11.32
N TYR A 405 9.97 7.28 -10.49
CA TYR A 405 9.41 7.02 -9.17
C TYR A 405 10.53 7.10 -8.14
N SER A 406 10.53 8.15 -7.35
CA SER A 406 11.59 8.45 -6.39
C SER A 406 11.05 8.62 -4.97
N TRP A 407 11.91 8.34 -4.01
CA TRP A 407 11.67 8.48 -2.57
C TRP A 407 12.79 9.34 -1.95
N MET A 408 12.47 10.09 -0.90
CA MET A 408 13.41 10.96 -0.18
C MET A 408 13.25 10.82 1.35
#